data_AF-A0A7S2CZZ0-F1
#
_entry.id   AF-A0A7S2CZZ0-F1
#
_cell.length_a   1.000
_cell.length_b   1.000
_cell.length_c   1.000
_cell.angle_alpha   90.00
_cell.angle_beta   90.00
_cell.angle_gamma   90.00
#
_symmetry.space_group_name_H-M   'P 1'
#
loop_
_entity.id
_entity.type
_entity.pdbx_description
1 polymer ?
#
loop_
_entity_poly.entity_id
_entity_poly.type
_entity_poly.pdbx_seq_one_letter_code
_entity_poly.pdbx_strand_id
1 'polypeptide(L)'
;MSSAAHSMYANYNKGGKVITTRLGNWTEEMALMEATGYNRAPFPTDKAYGVQNAVRCIEHTERTEPKDYMSTHQDNHKDPKKFTHAIPPNSVGSRSKAQEAEWAAMVDAEFEREAAEQLAATNKRDYETQSQASLKAADRETYLEARSFRTVGEKKPNEPDPFAETPYEEKPYTQDETCTMYTESIKNSEPDEPHFPSTFKPNKAIPFGRSSAFTNDIRDPSKFTMDAHENTGR
;
A
#
# COMPACT_ATOMS: atom_id res chain seq x y z
N MET A 1 96.94 -4.73 5.47
CA MET A 1 96.68 -4.16 6.82
C MET A 1 96.06 -5.25 7.66
N SER A 2 96.76 -5.73 8.68
CA SER A 2 96.25 -6.76 9.59
C SER A 2 95.17 -6.13 10.46
N SER A 3 93.90 -6.48 10.22
CA SER A 3 92.81 -6.16 11.15
C SER A 3 93.04 -6.98 12.40
N ALA A 4 93.64 -6.38 13.43
CA ALA A 4 93.67 -6.98 14.75
C ALA A 4 92.21 -7.09 15.21
N ALA A 5 91.69 -8.32 15.28
CA ALA A 5 90.42 -8.59 15.94
C ALA A 5 90.57 -8.09 17.38
N HIS A 6 90.00 -6.92 17.67
CA HIS A 6 89.95 -6.40 19.03
C HIS A 6 89.02 -7.33 19.80
N SER A 7 89.62 -8.27 20.53
CA SER A 7 88.88 -9.15 21.44
C SER A 7 88.08 -8.27 22.40
N MET A 8 86.76 -8.40 22.38
CA MET A 8 85.85 -7.67 23.27
C MET A 8 86.19 -8.00 24.72
N TYR A 9 86.83 -7.06 25.43
CA TYR A 9 87.15 -7.23 26.84
C TYR A 9 85.86 -7.07 27.67
N ALA A 10 85.30 -8.19 28.12
CA ALA A 10 83.96 -8.26 28.72
C ALA A 10 83.94 -8.78 30.17
N ASN A 11 85.04 -8.64 30.91
CA ASN A 11 85.17 -9.17 32.28
C ASN A 11 84.45 -8.35 33.36
N TYR A 12 83.97 -7.15 33.03
CA TYR A 12 83.14 -6.32 33.91
C TYR A 12 81.69 -6.28 33.39
N ASN A 13 80.77 -5.68 34.16
CA ASN A 13 79.34 -5.56 33.83
C ASN A 13 78.60 -6.90 33.58
N LYS A 14 78.93 -7.95 34.35
CA LYS A 14 78.34 -9.30 34.21
C LYS A 14 76.89 -9.44 34.70
N GLY A 15 76.36 -8.41 35.37
CA GLY A 15 75.05 -8.47 36.04
C GLY A 15 73.83 -8.31 35.11
N GLY A 16 74.02 -8.17 33.80
CA GLY A 16 72.94 -8.18 32.80
C GLY A 16 72.00 -6.95 32.78
N LYS A 17 71.92 -6.20 33.89
CA LYS A 17 70.90 -5.16 34.12
C LYS A 17 71.44 -3.81 34.58
N VAL A 18 72.74 -3.69 34.83
CA VAL A 18 73.37 -2.42 35.24
C VAL A 18 74.78 -2.35 34.68
N ILE A 19 75.10 -1.21 34.07
CA ILE A 19 76.46 -0.88 33.63
C ILE A 19 77.08 0.00 34.71
N THR A 20 78.02 -0.55 35.47
CA THR A 20 78.70 0.16 36.57
C THR A 20 80.05 0.71 36.14
N THR A 21 80.69 0.07 35.16
CA THR A 21 82.05 0.42 34.72
C THR A 21 82.10 0.75 33.23
N ARG A 22 82.79 1.83 32.88
CA ARG A 22 83.00 2.30 31.50
C ARG A 22 84.25 1.66 30.87
N LEU A 23 84.30 0.34 30.87
CA LEU A 23 85.39 -0.46 30.28
C LEU A 23 84.84 -1.32 29.13
N GLY A 24 85.61 -1.45 28.04
CA GLY A 24 85.16 -2.16 26.83
C GLY A 24 84.13 -1.37 26.03
N ASN A 25 83.20 -2.06 25.35
CA ASN A 25 82.16 -1.44 24.52
C ASN A 25 80.95 -0.94 25.34
N TRP A 26 81.21 -0.20 26.41
CA TRP A 26 80.18 0.22 27.36
C TRP A 26 79.12 1.14 26.72
N THR A 27 79.47 1.85 25.64
CA THR A 27 78.56 2.75 24.92
C THR A 27 77.47 1.99 24.16
N GLU A 28 77.82 0.92 23.45
CA GLU A 28 76.83 0.04 22.80
C GLU A 28 76.03 -0.72 23.86
N GLU A 29 76.69 -1.25 24.90
CA GLU A 29 76.02 -1.93 26.01
C GLU A 29 74.97 -1.02 26.67
N MET A 30 75.25 0.29 26.80
CA MET A 30 74.34 1.28 27.39
C MET A 30 73.15 1.59 26.48
N ALA A 31 73.39 1.81 25.19
CA ALA A 31 72.31 2.00 24.22
C ALA A 31 71.41 0.76 24.12
N LEU A 32 72.01 -0.43 24.18
CA LEU A 32 71.27 -1.69 24.17
C LEU A 32 70.47 -1.91 25.45
N MET A 33 71.01 -1.49 26.59
CA MET A 33 70.30 -1.49 27.88
C MET A 33 69.12 -0.51 27.85
N GLU A 34 69.26 0.67 27.25
CA GLU A 34 68.16 1.62 27.10
C GLU A 34 67.05 1.06 26.20
N ALA A 35 67.42 0.41 25.08
CA ALA A 35 66.45 -0.13 24.13
C ALA A 35 65.76 -1.43 24.60
N THR A 36 66.49 -2.31 25.32
CA THR A 36 66.01 -3.67 25.64
C THR A 36 65.92 -3.99 27.13
N GLY A 37 66.46 -3.13 28.00
CA GLY A 37 66.59 -3.39 29.44
C GLY A 37 67.75 -4.32 29.81
N TYR A 38 68.53 -4.79 28.84
CA TYR A 38 69.68 -5.68 29.07
C TYR A 38 70.92 -5.20 28.33
N ASN A 39 72.05 -5.15 29.00
CA ASN A 39 73.32 -4.74 28.39
C ASN A 39 74.00 -5.87 27.59
N ARG A 40 73.60 -7.12 27.81
CA ARG A 40 74.11 -8.34 27.13
C ARG A 40 72.97 -9.29 26.80
N ALA A 41 73.27 -10.39 26.10
CA ALA A 41 72.27 -11.42 25.83
C ALA A 41 71.67 -11.92 27.17
N PRO A 42 70.34 -12.02 27.29
CA PRO A 42 69.69 -12.68 28.42
C PRO A 42 70.19 -14.12 28.57
N PHE A 43 69.93 -14.76 29.71
CA PHE A 43 70.23 -16.19 29.80
C PHE A 43 69.32 -16.97 28.85
N PRO A 44 69.79 -18.05 28.20
CA PRO A 44 68.98 -18.85 27.28
C PRO A 44 67.69 -19.42 27.89
N THR A 45 67.66 -19.54 29.21
CA THR A 45 66.50 -19.98 29.99
C THR A 45 65.45 -18.89 30.20
N ASP A 46 65.81 -17.62 30.02
CA ASP A 46 64.92 -16.48 30.20
C ASP A 46 64.03 -16.29 28.96
N LYS A 47 62.75 -16.00 29.19
CA LYS A 47 61.79 -15.67 28.11
C LYS A 47 62.26 -14.49 27.24
N ALA A 48 63.13 -13.64 27.77
CA ALA A 48 63.68 -12.48 27.06
C ALA A 48 64.71 -12.84 25.97
N TYR A 49 65.31 -14.04 26.00
CA TYR A 49 66.41 -14.42 25.11
C TYR A 49 66.04 -14.39 23.62
N GLY A 50 64.82 -14.79 23.26
CA GLY A 50 64.35 -14.79 21.87
C GLY A 50 63.62 -13.51 21.45
N VAL A 51 62.91 -12.86 22.38
CA VAL A 51 62.00 -11.75 22.08
C VAL A 51 62.75 -10.48 21.66
N GLN A 52 63.96 -10.28 22.18
CA GLN A 52 64.72 -9.05 21.96
C GLN A 52 65.66 -9.10 20.75
N ASN A 53 65.72 -10.23 20.03
CA ASN A 53 66.64 -10.40 18.91
C ASN A 53 66.32 -9.45 17.74
N ALA A 54 65.04 -9.15 17.49
CA ALA A 54 64.65 -8.19 16.47
C ALA A 54 65.23 -6.79 16.77
N VAL A 55 65.09 -6.33 18.01
CA VAL A 55 65.61 -5.05 18.51
C VAL A 55 67.14 -5.00 18.42
N ARG A 56 67.81 -6.12 18.77
CA ARG A 56 69.28 -6.25 18.79
C ARG A 56 69.92 -6.28 17.41
N CYS A 57 69.22 -6.77 16.39
CA CYS A 57 69.82 -7.08 15.10
C CYS A 57 69.44 -6.11 13.98
N ILE A 58 68.17 -5.69 13.90
CA ILE A 58 67.62 -5.04 12.68
C ILE A 58 66.77 -3.79 13.00
N GLU A 59 66.44 -3.52 14.25
CA GLU A 59 65.59 -2.38 14.57
C GLU A 59 66.31 -1.04 14.41
N HIS A 60 65.62 -0.10 13.75
CA HIS A 60 66.04 1.28 13.58
C HIS A 60 64.96 2.19 14.15
N THR A 61 65.37 3.18 14.94
CA THR A 61 64.47 4.17 15.56
C THR A 61 63.87 5.12 14.52
N GLU A 62 64.64 5.47 13.49
CA GLU A 62 64.21 6.31 12.38
C GLU A 62 63.88 5.43 11.17
N ARG A 63 62.70 4.80 11.19
CA ARG A 63 62.19 4.01 10.07
C ARG A 63 60.77 4.40 9.73
N THR A 64 60.39 4.17 8.48
CA THR A 64 58.99 4.22 8.07
C THR A 64 58.22 3.11 8.79
N GLU A 65 57.15 3.48 9.49
CA GLU A 65 56.32 2.49 10.17
C GLU A 65 55.46 1.72 9.15
N PRO A 66 55.06 0.47 9.46
CA PRO A 66 54.23 -0.31 8.56
C PRO A 66 52.91 0.35 8.14
N LYS A 67 52.37 1.24 8.99
CA LYS A 67 51.15 2.02 8.69
C LYS A 67 51.37 3.07 7.59
N ASP A 68 52.62 3.49 7.40
CA ASP A 68 53.02 4.51 6.43
C ASP A 68 53.56 3.87 5.14
N TYR A 69 53.59 2.53 5.06
CA TYR A 69 53.95 1.84 3.83
C TYR A 69 52.89 2.09 2.77
N MET A 70 53.31 2.81 1.73
CA MET A 70 52.51 3.03 0.52
C MET A 70 53.30 2.58 -0.69
N SER A 71 52.60 2.01 -1.68
CA SER A 71 53.22 1.72 -2.96
C SER A 71 53.58 3.02 -3.68
N THR A 72 54.63 2.99 -4.50
CA THR A 72 54.99 4.11 -5.38
C THR A 72 53.82 4.52 -6.30
N HIS A 73 52.95 3.56 -6.65
CA HIS A 73 51.74 3.84 -7.41
C HIS A 73 50.73 4.67 -6.60
N GLN A 74 50.46 4.29 -5.35
CA GLN A 74 49.56 5.03 -4.46
C GLN A 74 50.09 6.42 -4.13
N ASP A 75 51.41 6.58 -4.01
CA ASP A 75 52.01 7.89 -3.74
C ASP A 75 51.90 8.84 -4.94
N ASN A 76 52.15 8.32 -6.15
CA ASN A 76 52.15 9.11 -7.39
C ASN A 76 50.75 9.34 -7.99
N HIS A 77 49.81 8.41 -7.80
CA HIS A 77 48.45 8.46 -8.37
C HIS A 77 47.40 8.73 -7.31
N LYS A 78 47.61 9.80 -6.53
CA LYS A 78 46.62 10.32 -5.58
C LYS A 78 45.44 10.94 -6.33
N ASP A 79 44.27 10.91 -5.69
CA ASP A 79 43.03 11.45 -6.26
C ASP A 79 43.19 12.96 -6.56
N PRO A 80 43.12 13.38 -7.84
CA PRO A 80 43.34 14.78 -8.22
C PRO A 80 42.32 15.73 -7.60
N LYS A 81 41.13 15.24 -7.23
CA LYS A 81 40.08 16.07 -6.60
C LYS A 81 40.38 16.42 -5.14
N LYS A 82 41.26 15.66 -4.49
CA LYS A 82 41.63 15.86 -3.07
C LYS A 82 42.83 16.78 -2.91
N PHE A 83 43.49 17.18 -4.01
CA PHE A 83 44.60 18.13 -3.94
C PHE A 83 44.12 19.58 -3.95
N THR A 84 44.68 20.35 -3.03
CA THR A 84 44.43 21.79 -2.85
C THR A 84 44.81 22.63 -4.06
N HIS A 85 45.67 22.14 -4.95
CA HIS A 85 46.13 22.88 -6.13
C HIS A 85 45.19 22.78 -7.34
N ALA A 86 44.22 21.85 -7.30
CA ALA A 86 43.30 21.60 -8.40
C ALA A 86 41.86 21.99 -8.03
N ILE A 87 41.66 23.22 -7.54
CA ILE A 87 40.30 23.76 -7.39
C ILE A 87 39.83 24.13 -8.80
N PRO A 88 38.80 23.46 -9.35
CA PRO A 88 38.29 23.82 -10.67
C PRO A 88 37.78 25.27 -10.63
N PRO A 89 38.10 26.10 -11.63
CA PRO A 89 37.58 27.46 -11.68
C PRO A 89 36.06 27.39 -11.83
N ASN A 90 35.33 27.87 -10.83
CA ASN A 90 33.89 28.07 -10.98
C ASN A 90 33.66 29.41 -11.70
N SER A 91 33.48 29.36 -13.01
CA SER A 91 33.23 30.55 -13.85
C SER A 91 31.81 31.10 -13.71
N VAL A 92 30.90 30.36 -13.05
CA VAL A 92 29.48 30.69 -12.98
C VAL A 92 29.14 31.21 -11.58
N GLY A 93 28.64 32.44 -11.52
CA GLY A 93 28.15 33.04 -10.29
C GLY A 93 26.87 32.38 -9.77
N SER A 94 26.59 32.52 -8.48
CA SER A 94 25.40 31.93 -7.84
C SER A 94 24.08 32.34 -8.51
N ARG A 95 23.98 33.60 -8.95
CA ARG A 95 22.80 34.11 -9.66
C ARG A 95 22.60 33.43 -11.03
N SER A 96 23.67 33.27 -11.81
CA SER A 96 23.60 32.59 -13.12
C SER A 96 23.18 31.14 -12.95
N LYS A 97 23.73 30.46 -11.93
CA LYS A 97 23.35 29.07 -11.62
C LYS A 97 21.86 28.94 -11.26
N ALA A 98 21.29 29.92 -10.54
CA ALA A 98 19.87 29.91 -10.23
C ALA A 98 19.01 30.13 -11.49
N GLN A 99 19.40 31.07 -12.36
CA GLN A 99 18.71 31.32 -13.63
C GLN A 99 18.78 30.11 -14.57
N GLU A 100 19.94 29.45 -14.66
CA GLU A 100 20.11 28.22 -15.45
C GLU A 100 19.22 27.09 -14.93
N ALA A 101 19.07 26.95 -13.61
CA ALA A 101 18.17 25.96 -13.02
C ALA A 101 16.69 26.29 -13.29
N GLU A 102 16.31 27.57 -13.23
CA GLU A 102 14.95 28.01 -13.57
C GLU A 102 14.64 27.75 -15.05
N TRP A 103 15.57 28.07 -15.96
CA TRP A 103 15.41 27.79 -17.39
C TRP A 103 15.37 26.30 -17.69
N ALA A 104 16.22 25.50 -17.05
CA ALA A 104 16.17 24.04 -17.19
C ALA A 104 14.80 23.49 -16.76
N ALA A 105 14.27 23.95 -15.62
CA ALA A 105 12.96 23.52 -15.14
C ALA A 105 11.82 23.95 -16.08
N MET A 106 11.89 25.13 -16.71
CA MET A 106 10.92 25.55 -17.72
C MET A 106 10.96 24.65 -18.96
N VAL A 107 12.16 24.33 -19.45
CA VAL A 107 12.35 23.47 -20.62
C VAL A 107 11.84 22.05 -20.33
N ASP A 108 12.18 21.50 -19.16
CA ASP A 108 11.73 20.17 -18.75
C ASP A 108 10.19 20.13 -18.66
N ALA A 109 9.55 21.17 -18.12
CA ALA A 109 8.09 21.25 -18.04
C ALA A 109 7.43 21.35 -19.42
N GLU A 110 8.04 22.03 -20.40
CA GLU A 110 7.55 22.06 -21.78
C GLU A 110 7.60 20.68 -22.43
N PHE A 111 8.71 19.96 -22.27
CA PHE A 111 8.86 18.59 -22.79
C PHE A 111 7.88 17.63 -22.13
N GLU A 112 7.66 17.72 -20.82
CA GLU A 112 6.67 16.89 -20.12
C GLU A 112 5.24 17.17 -20.61
N ARG A 113 4.88 18.43 -20.82
CA ARG A 113 3.56 18.79 -21.37
C ARG A 113 3.38 18.25 -22.78
N GLU A 114 4.36 18.42 -23.65
CA GLU A 114 4.30 17.92 -25.02
C GLU A 114 4.20 16.38 -25.04
N ALA A 115 4.98 15.70 -24.20
CA ALA A 115 4.90 14.25 -24.04
C ALA A 115 3.52 13.80 -23.56
N ALA A 116 2.93 14.52 -22.59
CA ALA A 116 1.58 14.24 -22.10
C ALA A 116 0.50 14.44 -23.17
N GLU A 117 0.61 15.49 -23.99
CA GLU A 117 -0.30 15.75 -25.11
C GLU A 117 -0.20 14.69 -26.20
N GLN A 118 1.01 14.27 -26.56
CA GLN A 118 1.24 13.17 -27.51
C GLN A 118 0.67 11.85 -26.98
N LEU A 119 0.86 11.58 -25.68
CA LEU A 119 0.34 10.38 -25.04
C LEU A 119 -1.20 10.43 -24.94
N ALA A 120 -1.79 11.57 -24.64
CA ALA A 120 -3.25 11.76 -24.66
C ALA A 120 -3.86 11.60 -26.06
N ALA A 121 -3.17 12.10 -27.09
CA ALA A 121 -3.59 11.93 -28.48
C ALA A 121 -3.56 10.46 -28.93
N THR A 122 -2.52 9.72 -28.54
CA THR A 122 -2.38 8.29 -28.87
C THR A 122 -3.28 7.39 -28.03
N ASN A 123 -3.56 7.74 -26.77
CA ASN A 123 -4.40 6.95 -25.86
C ASN A 123 -5.89 7.26 -25.93
N LYS A 124 -6.36 8.02 -26.92
CA LYS A 124 -7.80 8.15 -27.20
C LYS A 124 -8.34 6.81 -27.70
N ARG A 125 -8.64 5.92 -26.76
CA ARG A 125 -9.27 4.61 -26.99
C ARG A 125 -10.77 4.80 -26.94
N ASP A 126 -11.44 4.42 -28.02
CA ASP A 126 -12.88 4.27 -28.01
C ASP A 126 -13.22 3.00 -27.23
N TYR A 127 -13.82 3.16 -26.05
CA TYR A 127 -14.25 2.05 -25.20
C TYR A 127 -15.63 1.50 -25.58
N GLU A 128 -16.31 2.16 -26.52
CA GLU A 128 -17.62 1.73 -27.02
C GLU A 128 -17.45 0.92 -28.31
N THR A 129 -18.06 -0.25 -28.35
CA THR A 129 -18.21 -1.00 -29.60
C THR A 129 -19.18 -0.26 -30.52
N GLN A 130 -19.03 -0.41 -31.84
CA GLN A 130 -19.91 0.24 -32.83
C GLN A 130 -21.40 -0.03 -32.56
N SER A 131 -21.73 -1.22 -32.05
CA SER A 131 -23.11 -1.60 -31.69
C SER A 131 -23.63 -0.86 -30.46
N GLN A 132 -22.79 -0.63 -29.46
CA GLN A 132 -23.18 0.10 -28.26
C GLN A 132 -23.34 1.59 -28.53
N ALA A 133 -22.52 2.14 -29.43
CA ALA A 133 -22.65 3.52 -29.87
C ALA A 133 -23.94 3.76 -30.68
N SER A 134 -24.34 2.79 -31.51
CA SER A 134 -25.52 2.93 -32.39
C SER A 134 -26.85 2.56 -31.72
N LEU A 135 -26.86 1.65 -30.75
CA LEU A 135 -28.07 1.17 -30.06
C LEU A 135 -28.28 1.86 -28.71
N LYS A 136 -28.22 3.19 -28.68
CA LYS A 136 -28.59 3.97 -27.49
C LYS A 136 -30.06 4.35 -27.58
N ALA A 137 -30.79 4.18 -26.49
CA ALA A 137 -32.16 4.66 -26.40
C ALA A 137 -32.14 6.18 -26.61
N ALA A 138 -32.94 6.68 -27.56
CA ALA A 138 -33.11 8.11 -27.76
C ALA A 138 -33.72 8.76 -26.50
N ASP A 139 -33.48 10.04 -26.31
CA ASP A 139 -34.07 10.77 -25.21
C ASP A 139 -35.60 10.78 -25.32
N ARG A 140 -36.27 10.79 -24.16
CA ARG A 140 -37.73 10.75 -24.06
C ARG A 140 -38.41 11.83 -24.91
N GLU A 141 -37.79 12.99 -25.04
CA GLU A 141 -38.28 14.12 -25.84
C GLU A 141 -38.36 13.76 -27.32
N THR A 142 -37.36 13.05 -27.86
CA THR A 142 -37.33 12.58 -29.24
C THR A 142 -38.50 11.62 -29.53
N TYR A 143 -38.86 10.78 -28.56
CA TYR A 143 -40.02 9.88 -28.67
C TYR A 143 -41.36 10.62 -28.61
N LEU A 144 -41.48 11.64 -27.75
CA LEU A 144 -42.70 12.44 -27.63
C LEU A 144 -42.98 13.27 -28.89
N GLU A 145 -41.92 13.80 -29.50
CA GLU A 145 -42.01 14.54 -30.75
C GLU A 145 -42.46 13.61 -31.90
N ALA A 146 -41.89 12.41 -32.01
CA ALA A 146 -42.34 11.39 -32.97
C ALA A 146 -43.80 10.96 -32.77
N ARG A 147 -44.28 10.91 -31.53
CA ARG A 147 -45.69 10.58 -31.21
C ARG A 147 -46.68 11.67 -31.61
N SER A 148 -46.20 12.89 -31.85
CA SER A 148 -47.02 14.04 -32.25
C SER A 148 -47.22 14.17 -33.78
N PHE A 149 -46.54 13.37 -34.59
CA PHE A 149 -46.66 13.38 -36.06
C PHE A 149 -47.92 12.64 -36.56
N ARG A 150 -49.11 13.19 -36.27
CA ARG A 150 -50.30 13.18 -37.15
C ARG A 150 -51.46 13.91 -36.48
N THR A 151 -51.54 15.22 -36.70
CA THR A 151 -52.82 15.95 -36.80
C THR A 151 -52.61 17.17 -37.69
N VAL A 152 -52.93 17.06 -38.98
CA VAL A 152 -53.28 18.23 -39.79
C VAL A 152 -54.74 18.54 -39.47
N GLY A 153 -54.97 19.49 -38.57
CA GLY A 153 -56.30 19.93 -38.17
C GLY A 153 -56.42 20.19 -36.67
N GLU A 154 -57.11 21.29 -36.32
CA GLU A 154 -57.44 21.66 -34.95
C GLU A 154 -58.14 20.50 -34.24
N LYS A 155 -57.58 20.04 -33.10
CA LYS A 155 -58.23 19.04 -32.25
C LYS A 155 -59.53 19.61 -31.71
N LYS A 156 -60.66 19.03 -32.13
CA LYS A 156 -61.92 19.16 -31.36
C LYS A 156 -61.67 18.62 -29.95
N PRO A 157 -62.27 19.21 -28.90
CA PRO A 157 -62.23 18.61 -27.57
C PRO A 157 -62.80 17.20 -27.66
N ASN A 158 -62.01 16.19 -27.28
CA ASN A 158 -62.46 14.80 -27.28
C ASN A 158 -63.66 14.69 -26.34
N GLU A 159 -64.78 14.19 -26.85
CA GLU A 159 -65.83 13.61 -26.01
C GLU A 159 -65.19 12.50 -25.15
N PRO A 160 -65.55 12.38 -23.86
CA PRO A 160 -64.99 11.34 -23.01
C PRO A 160 -65.37 9.99 -23.61
N ASP A 161 -64.35 9.26 -24.07
CA ASP A 161 -64.51 7.91 -24.61
C ASP A 161 -65.16 7.05 -23.51
N PRO A 162 -66.33 6.42 -23.75
CA PRO A 162 -66.99 5.58 -22.76
C PRO A 162 -66.16 4.34 -22.36
N PHE A 163 -65.05 4.08 -23.07
CA PHE A 163 -64.08 3.03 -22.76
C PHE A 163 -62.69 3.57 -22.37
N ALA A 164 -62.54 4.89 -22.17
CA ALA A 164 -61.32 5.40 -21.56
C ALA A 164 -61.21 4.81 -20.16
N GLU A 165 -60.26 3.88 -19.99
CA GLU A 165 -59.79 3.44 -18.69
C GLU A 165 -59.50 4.71 -17.88
N THR A 166 -60.31 4.93 -16.85
CA THR A 166 -60.07 5.99 -15.87
C THR A 166 -58.62 5.89 -15.43
N PRO A 167 -57.90 7.02 -15.21
CA PRO A 167 -56.51 7.00 -14.77
C PRO A 167 -56.39 6.00 -13.62
N TYR A 168 -55.61 4.94 -13.83
CA TYR A 168 -55.43 3.89 -12.84
C TYR A 168 -54.85 4.57 -11.60
N GLU A 169 -55.68 4.79 -10.58
CA GLU A 169 -55.17 5.24 -9.29
C GLU A 169 -54.21 4.15 -8.84
N GLU A 170 -52.91 4.46 -8.83
CA GLU A 170 -51.87 3.61 -8.31
C GLU A 170 -52.10 3.44 -6.80
N LYS A 171 -53.01 2.53 -6.44
CA LYS A 171 -53.14 2.08 -5.07
C LYS A 171 -51.86 1.32 -4.73
N PRO A 172 -51.17 1.67 -3.63
CA PRO A 172 -49.91 1.05 -3.27
C PRO A 172 -50.10 -0.47 -3.18
N TYR A 173 -49.35 -1.23 -3.98
CA TYR A 173 -49.35 -2.71 -4.05
C TYR A 173 -48.88 -3.40 -2.75
N THR A 174 -48.74 -2.64 -1.67
CA THR A 174 -48.15 -3.07 -0.41
C THR A 174 -49.21 -3.02 0.69
N GLN A 175 -49.93 -4.14 0.88
CA GLN A 175 -50.05 -4.86 2.17
C GLN A 175 -51.04 -6.05 2.05
N ASP A 176 -50.44 -7.24 1.95
CA ASP A 176 -50.87 -8.57 2.40
C ASP A 176 -52.15 -9.25 1.90
N GLU A 177 -52.99 -8.63 1.07
CA GLU A 177 -54.14 -9.33 0.47
C GLU A 177 -54.13 -9.26 -1.07
N THR A 178 -54.16 -10.43 -1.72
CA THR A 178 -54.35 -10.50 -3.18
C THR A 178 -55.72 -9.96 -3.54
N CYS A 179 -55.77 -8.82 -4.23
CA CYS A 179 -57.03 -8.26 -4.72
C CYS A 179 -57.51 -9.06 -5.94
N THR A 180 -58.57 -9.83 -5.75
CA THR A 180 -59.28 -10.58 -6.79
C THR A 180 -60.78 -10.27 -6.72
N MET A 181 -61.53 -10.59 -7.78
CA MET A 181 -62.98 -10.37 -7.80
C MET A 181 -63.70 -10.98 -6.58
N TYR A 182 -63.22 -12.13 -6.08
CA TYR A 182 -63.78 -12.78 -4.90
C TYR A 182 -63.47 -12.03 -3.60
N THR A 183 -62.27 -11.47 -3.43
CA THR A 183 -61.95 -10.69 -2.23
C THR A 183 -62.72 -9.38 -2.18
N GLU A 184 -62.93 -8.73 -3.34
CA GLU A 184 -63.77 -7.53 -3.41
C GLU A 184 -65.23 -7.85 -3.09
N SER A 185 -65.77 -8.97 -3.58
CA SER A 185 -67.15 -9.37 -3.26
C SER A 185 -67.39 -9.57 -1.77
N ILE A 186 -66.43 -10.10 -1.01
CA ILE A 186 -66.55 -10.32 0.43
C ILE A 186 -66.40 -9.00 1.21
N LYS A 187 -65.61 -8.04 0.69
CA LYS A 187 -65.45 -6.70 1.28
C LYS A 187 -66.70 -5.83 1.08
N ASN A 188 -67.36 -5.97 -0.08
CA ASN A 188 -68.47 -5.13 -0.50
C ASN A 188 -69.86 -5.76 -0.30
N SER A 189 -69.97 -7.05 0.02
CA SER A 189 -71.28 -7.69 0.25
C SER A 189 -71.89 -7.26 1.58
N GLU A 190 -73.13 -6.79 1.53
CA GLU A 190 -73.98 -6.71 2.72
C GLU A 190 -74.31 -8.14 3.22
N PRO A 191 -74.47 -8.35 4.54
CA PRO A 191 -74.59 -9.69 5.14
C PRO A 191 -75.75 -10.54 4.59
N ASP A 192 -76.74 -9.92 3.96
CA ASP A 192 -77.95 -10.59 3.46
C ASP A 192 -77.90 -10.96 1.96
N GLU A 193 -76.87 -10.54 1.20
CA GLU A 193 -76.72 -10.88 -0.23
C GLU A 193 -75.27 -11.29 -0.59
N PRO A 194 -74.85 -12.53 -0.28
CA PRO A 194 -73.59 -13.04 -0.77
C PRO A 194 -73.63 -13.23 -2.29
N HIS A 195 -72.81 -12.46 -3.02
CA HIS A 195 -72.68 -12.53 -4.48
C HIS A 195 -72.14 -13.88 -5.00
N PHE A 196 -71.46 -14.65 -4.14
CA PHE A 196 -70.94 -15.97 -4.46
C PHE A 196 -71.36 -16.99 -3.40
N PRO A 197 -71.64 -18.24 -3.79
CA PRO A 197 -71.93 -19.32 -2.85
C PRO A 197 -70.69 -19.56 -1.97
N SER A 198 -70.79 -19.15 -0.71
CA SER A 198 -69.70 -19.24 0.26
C SER A 198 -70.23 -19.66 1.63
N THR A 199 -69.38 -20.25 2.45
CA THR A 199 -69.69 -20.55 3.84
C THR A 199 -69.31 -19.35 4.70
N PHE A 200 -70.24 -18.84 5.51
CA PHE A 200 -69.94 -17.72 6.42
C PHE A 200 -68.79 -18.08 7.37
N LYS A 201 -67.83 -17.16 7.51
CA LYS A 201 -66.65 -17.28 8.37
C LYS A 201 -66.51 -16.03 9.23
N PRO A 202 -66.28 -16.17 10.55
CA PRO A 202 -66.05 -15.01 11.42
C PRO A 202 -64.66 -14.38 11.26
N ASN A 203 -63.66 -15.14 10.76
CA ASN A 203 -62.31 -14.64 10.56
C ASN A 203 -62.12 -14.05 9.16
N LYS A 204 -61.90 -12.74 9.08
CA LYS A 204 -61.71 -11.99 7.82
C LYS A 204 -60.32 -12.16 7.19
N ALA A 205 -59.32 -12.62 7.94
CA ALA A 205 -57.94 -12.75 7.45
C ALA A 205 -57.74 -13.92 6.46
N ILE A 206 -58.60 -14.94 6.52
CA ILE A 206 -58.58 -16.09 5.59
C ILE A 206 -60.00 -16.33 5.09
N PRO A 207 -60.48 -15.49 4.14
CA PRO A 207 -61.89 -15.47 3.75
C PRO A 207 -62.35 -16.74 3.03
N PHE A 208 -61.44 -17.50 2.41
CA PHE A 208 -61.76 -18.70 1.62
C PHE A 208 -61.50 -20.04 2.32
N GLY A 209 -61.30 -20.03 3.64
CA GLY A 209 -61.17 -21.29 4.38
C GLY A 209 -62.46 -22.11 4.34
N ARG A 210 -62.37 -23.44 4.19
CA ARG A 210 -63.56 -24.32 4.24
C ARG A 210 -64.14 -24.34 5.66
N SER A 211 -65.44 -24.08 5.81
CA SER A 211 -66.18 -24.32 7.06
C SER A 211 -67.15 -25.48 6.86
N SER A 212 -67.06 -26.52 7.67
CA SER A 212 -67.94 -27.70 7.59
C SER A 212 -68.77 -27.91 8.87
N ALA A 213 -68.87 -26.89 9.74
CA ALA A 213 -69.56 -27.00 11.03
C ALA A 213 -71.01 -27.56 10.91
N PHE A 214 -71.73 -27.21 9.84
CA PHE A 214 -73.07 -27.75 9.58
C PHE A 214 -73.04 -29.20 9.07
N THR A 215 -72.09 -29.55 8.21
CA THR A 215 -72.04 -30.85 7.50
C THR A 215 -71.16 -31.91 8.18
N ASN A 216 -70.43 -31.57 9.24
CA ASN A 216 -69.64 -32.54 10.00
C ASN A 216 -70.51 -33.67 10.57
N ASP A 217 -69.90 -34.84 10.78
CA ASP A 217 -70.58 -36.01 11.39
C ASP A 217 -71.11 -35.64 12.80
N ILE A 218 -72.26 -36.22 13.19
CA ILE A 218 -72.85 -36.00 14.51
C ILE A 218 -71.95 -36.49 15.66
N ARG A 219 -71.01 -37.39 15.35
CA ARG A 219 -70.02 -37.91 16.31
C ARG A 219 -68.71 -37.12 16.35
N ASP A 220 -68.58 -36.07 15.54
CA ASP A 220 -67.38 -35.22 15.54
C ASP A 220 -67.31 -34.44 16.87
N PRO A 221 -66.22 -34.57 17.66
CA PRO A 221 -66.09 -33.89 18.94
C PRO A 221 -66.04 -32.35 18.83
N SER A 222 -65.81 -31.81 17.63
CA SER A 222 -65.80 -30.37 17.36
C SER A 222 -67.16 -29.83 16.88
N LYS A 223 -68.16 -30.70 16.68
CA LYS A 223 -69.49 -30.29 16.22
C LYS A 223 -70.28 -29.63 17.34
N PHE A 224 -70.65 -28.37 17.11
CA PHE A 224 -71.60 -27.65 17.95
C PHE A 224 -72.98 -27.75 17.33
N THR A 225 -73.97 -28.24 18.09
CA THR A 225 -75.38 -28.04 17.77
C THR A 225 -75.78 -26.69 18.34
N MET A 226 -76.19 -25.74 17.49
CA MET A 226 -76.87 -24.55 17.99
C MET A 226 -78.23 -25.01 18.50
N ASP A 227 -78.38 -25.12 19.81
CA ASP A 227 -79.69 -25.38 20.42
C ASP A 227 -80.63 -24.24 20.05
N ALA A 228 -81.77 -24.58 19.44
CA ALA A 228 -82.81 -23.63 19.11
C ALA A 228 -83.40 -23.11 20.43
N HIS A 229 -82.98 -21.92 20.86
CA HIS A 229 -83.76 -21.17 21.84
C HIS A 229 -85.05 -20.71 21.15
N GLU A 230 -86.06 -21.59 21.14
CA GLU A 230 -87.45 -21.19 21.02
C GLU A 230 -87.76 -20.29 22.22
N ASN A 231 -87.65 -18.97 22.03
CA ASN A 231 -88.09 -18.02 23.04
C ASN A 231 -89.62 -17.94 22.98
N THR A 232 -90.27 -18.95 23.55
CA THR A 232 -91.70 -18.94 23.86
C THR A 232 -91.96 -18.04 25.07
N GLY A 233 -92.47 -16.83 24.82
CA GLY A 233 -93.51 -16.25 25.67
C GLY A 233 -93.17 -15.03 26.53
N ARG A 234 -93.98 -13.98 26.27
CA ARG A 234 -94.41 -12.86 27.13
C ARG A 234 -93.52 -11.62 27.22
#